data_AF-A0A0S8KQZ0-F1
#
_entry.id   AF-A0A0S8KQZ0-F1
#
_cell.length_a   1.000
_cell.length_b   1.000
_cell.length_c   1.000
_cell.angle_alpha   90.00
_cell.angle_beta   90.00
_cell.angle_gamma   90.00
#
_symmetry.space_group_name_H-M   'P 1'
#
loop_
_entity.id
_entity.type
_entity.pdbx_description
1 polymer ?
#
loop_
_entity_poly.entity_id
_entity_poly.type
_entity_poly.pdbx_seq_one_letter_code
_entity_poly.pdbx_strand_id
1 'polypeptide(L)'
;MAEAYPADNELLNIQSDTETGVEYIPTGTAPYYLQFRKLLYRLLLATRRANDLRVHDEGGLDIGVKAGKFWLGTELISYEGSSGNTLADDKQDIYIYLNSSGTLVTNEYSSFPDMAVTPHIRLAQARTSGGDIELITDCRAGHNIMLPYGAGGLKKTIEAHTGDDALAAAESDSVHSNLGATATITLTLPASAPVGTVFSFAVQATQELRIDPGTATIRDDSGQTADKYKSANAIGASLTLVADSAGDWATVAKNGTWTEEA
;
A
#
# COMPACT_ATOMS: atom_id res chain seq x y z
N MET A 1 -2.09 29.99 2.97
CA MET A 1 -3.24 30.68 2.36
C MET A 1 -4.37 30.53 3.36
N ALA A 2 -4.96 31.62 3.86
CA ALA A 2 -6.06 31.51 4.83
C ALA A 2 -7.34 31.12 4.08
N GLU A 3 -8.09 30.16 4.62
CA GLU A 3 -9.42 29.85 4.09
C GLU A 3 -10.33 31.07 4.26
N ALA A 4 -11.03 31.44 3.18
CA ALA A 4 -12.04 32.46 3.24
C ALA A 4 -13.33 31.83 3.78
N TYR A 5 -13.87 32.42 4.85
CA TYR A 5 -15.18 32.01 5.36
C TYR A 5 -16.30 32.52 4.43
N PRO A 6 -17.43 31.80 4.34
CA PRO A 6 -18.66 32.33 3.76
C PRO A 6 -19.10 33.61 4.48
N ALA A 7 -19.89 34.44 3.81
CA ALA A 7 -20.41 35.67 4.42
C ALA A 7 -21.33 35.35 5.62
N ASP A 8 -21.38 36.23 6.62
CA ASP A 8 -22.18 36.01 7.85
C ASP A 8 -23.64 35.65 7.57
N ASN A 9 -24.27 36.31 6.60
CA ASN A 9 -25.66 36.02 6.22
C ASN A 9 -25.82 34.63 5.61
N GLU A 10 -24.80 34.09 4.96
CA GLU A 10 -24.82 32.72 4.46
C GLU A 10 -24.74 31.74 5.63
N LEU A 11 -23.77 31.92 6.54
CA LEU A 11 -23.61 31.10 7.74
C LEU A 11 -24.87 31.03 8.61
N LEU A 12 -25.57 32.17 8.77
CA LEU A 12 -26.82 32.24 9.54
C LEU A 12 -27.99 31.47 8.90
N ASN A 13 -27.94 31.23 7.59
CA ASN A 13 -29.00 30.56 6.83
C ASN A 13 -28.70 29.08 6.53
N ILE A 14 -27.48 28.60 6.80
CA ILE A 14 -27.14 27.17 6.68
C ILE A 14 -27.85 26.40 7.79
N GLN A 15 -28.56 25.33 7.42
CA GLN A 15 -29.22 24.41 8.37
C GLN A 15 -28.48 23.08 8.49
N SER A 16 -27.75 22.68 7.45
CA SER A 16 -26.93 21.47 7.42
C SER A 16 -25.88 21.54 6.32
N ASP A 17 -24.75 20.91 6.54
CA ASP A 17 -23.78 20.60 5.50
C ASP A 17 -24.16 19.30 4.79
N THR A 18 -24.33 19.35 3.47
CA THR A 18 -24.81 18.19 2.69
C THR A 18 -23.74 17.11 2.49
N GLU A 19 -22.46 17.47 2.57
CA GLU A 19 -21.34 16.56 2.36
C GLU A 19 -21.05 15.73 3.62
N THR A 20 -20.98 16.39 4.78
CA THR A 20 -20.68 15.77 6.08
C THR A 20 -21.94 15.35 6.83
N GLY A 21 -23.11 15.89 6.48
CA GLY A 21 -24.37 15.67 7.19
C GLY A 21 -24.43 16.34 8.57
N VAL A 22 -23.54 17.30 8.85
CA VAL A 22 -23.51 18.04 10.12
C VAL A 22 -24.59 19.12 10.10
N GLU A 23 -25.49 19.11 11.09
CA GLU A 23 -26.56 20.10 11.25
C GLU A 23 -26.04 21.34 11.99
N TYR A 24 -26.42 22.53 11.51
CA TYR A 24 -26.15 23.81 12.17
C TYR A 24 -27.31 24.16 13.10
N ILE A 25 -27.02 24.86 14.20
CA ILE A 25 -28.05 25.26 15.16
C ILE A 25 -28.87 26.42 14.57
N PRO A 26 -30.18 26.29 14.37
CA PRO A 26 -30.99 27.38 13.83
C PRO A 26 -31.06 28.55 14.81
N THR A 27 -31.00 29.77 14.28
CA THR A 27 -31.13 31.00 15.06
C THR A 27 -32.41 31.00 15.89
N GLY A 28 -32.31 31.31 17.19
CA GLY A 28 -33.46 31.37 18.10
C GLY A 28 -33.92 30.04 18.71
N THR A 29 -33.18 28.93 18.52
CA THR A 29 -33.57 27.62 19.05
C THR A 29 -33.26 27.43 20.54
N ALA A 30 -34.21 26.88 21.30
CA ALA A 30 -34.04 26.46 22.69
C ALA A 30 -34.52 25.00 22.90
N PRO A 31 -33.88 24.20 23.78
CA PRO A 31 -32.68 24.53 24.55
C PRO A 31 -31.41 24.42 23.69
N TYR A 32 -30.64 25.52 23.64
CA TYR A 32 -29.43 25.63 22.83
C TYR A 32 -28.44 24.49 23.08
N TYR A 33 -28.29 24.09 24.34
CA TYR A 33 -27.32 23.08 24.76
C TYR A 33 -27.57 21.69 24.15
N LEU A 34 -28.84 21.31 23.92
CA LEU A 34 -29.17 20.05 23.27
C LEU A 34 -28.76 20.07 21.79
N GLN A 35 -29.02 21.18 21.10
CA GLN A 35 -28.66 21.33 19.69
C GLN A 35 -27.14 21.38 19.50
N PHE A 36 -26.44 22.06 20.40
CA PHE A 36 -24.98 22.07 20.41
C PHE A 36 -24.38 20.66 20.59
N ARG A 37 -24.94 19.85 21.51
CA ARG A 37 -24.50 18.45 21.68
C ARG A 37 -24.74 17.60 20.43
N LYS A 38 -25.84 17.82 19.70
CA LYS A 38 -26.13 17.11 18.44
C LYS A 38 -25.14 17.48 17.33
N LEU A 39 -24.89 18.78 17.15
CA LEU A 39 -23.89 19.28 16.21
C LEU A 39 -22.52 18.69 16.50
N LEU A 40 -22.08 18.77 17.76
CA LEU A 40 -20.80 18.20 18.17
C LEU A 40 -20.74 16.68 17.94
N TYR A 41 -21.80 15.95 18.28
CA TYR A 41 -21.87 14.51 18.04
C TYR A 41 -21.74 14.15 16.55
N ARG A 42 -22.42 14.88 15.66
CA ARG A 42 -22.32 14.68 14.20
C ARG A 42 -20.92 15.02 13.67
N LEU A 43 -20.35 16.13 14.13
CA LEU A 43 -18.99 16.54 13.75
C LEU A 43 -17.96 15.48 14.18
N LEU A 44 -18.08 14.96 15.41
CA LEU A 44 -17.22 13.88 15.91
C LEU A 44 -17.40 12.58 15.15
N LEU A 45 -18.61 12.28 14.66
CA LEU A 45 -18.86 11.11 13.81
C LEU A 45 -18.17 11.26 12.44
N ALA A 46 -18.29 12.43 11.82
CA ALA A 46 -17.65 12.74 10.53
C ALA A 46 -16.11 12.68 10.62
N THR A 47 -15.55 13.20 11.71
CA THR A 47 -14.09 13.24 11.92
C THR A 47 -13.51 11.97 12.54
N ARG A 48 -14.35 11.02 12.98
CA ARG A 48 -13.91 9.82 13.71
C ARG A 48 -12.81 9.07 12.96
N ARG A 49 -13.02 8.79 11.67
CA ARG A 49 -12.07 8.03 10.84
C ARG A 49 -10.74 8.76 10.64
N ALA A 50 -10.75 10.09 10.59
CA ALA A 50 -9.51 10.87 10.51
C ALA A 50 -8.64 10.72 11.77
N ASN A 51 -9.25 10.30 12.88
CA ASN A 51 -8.55 10.08 14.15
C ASN A 51 -8.13 8.62 14.37
N ASP A 52 -8.55 7.69 13.52
CA ASP A 52 -8.17 6.28 13.63
C ASP A 52 -6.65 6.13 13.52
N LEU A 53 -6.06 5.30 14.39
CA LEU A 53 -4.62 5.02 14.45
C LEU A 53 -3.72 6.25 14.71
N ARG A 54 -4.30 7.38 15.10
CA ARG A 54 -3.53 8.59 15.39
C ARG A 54 -2.64 8.38 16.62
N VAL A 55 -1.37 8.76 16.47
CA VAL A 55 -0.42 8.88 17.59
C VAL A 55 -0.62 10.23 18.28
N HIS A 56 -0.66 10.23 19.61
CA HIS A 56 -0.76 11.43 20.42
C HIS A 56 0.15 11.33 21.63
N ASP A 57 0.65 12.48 22.07
CA ASP A 57 1.47 12.66 23.26
C ASP A 57 0.60 12.52 24.54
N GLU A 58 1.07 11.70 25.49
CA GLU A 58 0.46 11.51 26.81
C GLU A 58 1.22 12.24 27.93
N GLY A 59 2.34 12.88 27.59
CA GLY A 59 3.26 13.62 28.46
C GLY A 59 4.57 12.87 28.70
N GLY A 60 5.67 13.62 28.82
CA GLY A 60 6.99 13.04 28.98
C GLY A 60 7.41 12.26 27.75
N LEU A 61 7.81 11.00 27.91
CA LEU A 61 8.20 10.13 26.80
C LEU A 61 7.09 9.17 26.37
N ASP A 62 5.89 9.28 26.93
CA ASP A 62 4.80 8.32 26.66
C ASP A 62 3.90 8.79 25.50
N ILE A 63 3.60 7.85 24.59
CA ILE A 63 2.60 8.05 23.55
C ILE A 63 1.41 7.11 23.69
N GLY A 64 0.26 7.62 23.27
CA GLY A 64 -0.94 6.85 23.01
C GLY A 64 -1.18 6.71 21.51
N VAL A 65 -1.81 5.60 21.12
CA VAL A 65 -2.27 5.36 19.74
C VAL A 65 -3.75 5.04 19.77
N LYS A 66 -4.55 5.78 19.00
CA LYS A 66 -6.00 5.53 18.90
C LYS A 66 -6.29 4.21 18.22
N ALA A 67 -7.40 3.59 18.60
CA ALA A 67 -7.94 2.42 17.90
C ALA A 67 -8.19 2.73 16.41
N GLY A 68 -8.25 1.68 15.59
CA GLY A 68 -8.54 1.82 14.17
C GLY A 68 -8.38 0.51 13.41
N LYS A 69 -8.49 0.57 12.09
CA LYS A 69 -8.32 -0.59 11.21
C LYS A 69 -7.53 -0.21 9.98
N PHE A 70 -6.80 -1.18 9.42
CA PHE A 70 -6.08 -0.99 8.17
C PHE A 70 -6.12 -2.25 7.33
N TRP A 71 -5.95 -2.07 6.02
CA TRP A 71 -5.82 -3.19 5.09
C TRP A 71 -4.35 -3.49 4.85
N LEU A 72 -3.99 -4.76 4.88
CA LEU A 72 -2.72 -5.25 4.37
C LEU A 72 -3.01 -6.32 3.32
N GLY A 73 -2.76 -5.99 2.05
CA GLY A 73 -3.23 -6.80 0.94
C GLY A 73 -4.76 -6.94 0.97
N THR A 74 -5.25 -8.16 1.18
CA THR A 74 -6.68 -8.50 1.25
C THR A 74 -7.17 -8.76 2.68
N GLU A 75 -6.35 -8.52 3.70
CA GLU A 75 -6.71 -8.73 5.11
C GLU A 75 -7.03 -7.40 5.80
N LEU A 76 -8.15 -7.34 6.51
CA LEU A 76 -8.53 -6.21 7.35
C LEU A 76 -8.07 -6.46 8.79
N ILE A 77 -7.04 -5.74 9.22
CA ILE A 77 -6.47 -5.85 10.56
C ILE A 77 -7.09 -4.78 11.46
N SER A 78 -7.50 -5.16 12.67
CA SER A 78 -8.03 -4.24 13.68
C SER A 78 -6.99 -4.00 14.78
N TYR A 79 -6.89 -2.76 15.23
CA TYR A 79 -6.04 -2.33 16.33
C TYR A 79 -6.91 -1.67 17.39
N GLU A 80 -6.88 -2.19 18.62
CA GLU A 80 -7.74 -1.73 19.71
C GLU A 80 -7.26 -0.41 20.35
N GLY A 81 -6.08 0.09 19.95
CA GLY A 81 -5.44 1.24 20.57
C GLY A 81 -4.46 0.84 21.69
N SER A 82 -3.63 1.79 22.09
CA SER A 82 -2.66 1.63 23.18
C SER A 82 -2.39 2.96 23.89
N SER A 83 -1.87 2.87 25.10
CA SER A 83 -1.43 4.00 25.95
C SER A 83 -0.18 3.59 26.73
N GLY A 84 0.59 4.56 27.22
CA GLY A 84 1.80 4.35 28.02
C GLY A 84 2.94 3.69 27.26
N ASN A 85 3.07 3.98 25.95
CA ASN A 85 4.16 3.44 25.14
C ASN A 85 5.36 4.38 25.26
N THR A 86 6.28 4.05 26.16
CA THR A 86 7.45 4.90 26.43
C THR A 86 8.46 4.85 25.28
N LEU A 87 8.79 6.03 24.77
CA LEU A 87 9.81 6.23 23.76
C LEU A 87 11.21 6.36 24.38
N ALA A 88 12.25 6.07 23.60
CA ALA A 88 13.62 6.35 24.01
C ALA A 88 13.88 7.87 24.06
N ASP A 89 14.71 8.32 24.99
CA ASP A 89 15.07 9.73 25.15
C ASP A 89 16.22 10.15 24.21
N ASP A 90 16.33 11.46 23.99
CA ASP A 90 17.37 12.12 23.17
C ASP A 90 17.51 11.50 21.77
N LYS A 91 16.37 11.22 21.12
CA LYS A 91 16.32 10.66 19.77
C LYS A 91 15.80 11.66 18.77
N GLN A 92 16.57 11.82 17.70
CA GLN A 92 16.18 12.66 16.58
C GLN A 92 14.97 12.09 15.84
N ASP A 93 14.93 10.76 15.66
CA ASP A 93 13.94 10.05 14.86
C ASP A 93 13.56 8.69 15.49
N ILE A 94 12.31 8.57 15.93
CA ILE A 94 11.69 7.31 16.33
C ILE A 94 10.53 7.03 15.38
N TYR A 95 10.53 5.86 14.75
CA TYR A 95 9.52 5.49 13.76
C TYR A 95 8.48 4.59 14.40
N ILE A 96 7.22 5.01 14.29
CA ILE A 96 6.07 4.39 14.94
C ILE A 96 5.18 3.82 13.86
N TYR A 97 4.95 2.51 13.89
CA TYR A 97 4.16 1.79 12.90
C TYR A 97 3.45 0.57 13.49
N LEU A 98 2.43 0.07 12.78
CA LEU A 98 1.83 -1.24 13.05
C LEU A 98 2.36 -2.25 12.05
N ASN A 99 2.88 -3.37 12.54
CA ASN A 99 3.35 -4.47 11.69
C ASN A 99 2.17 -5.26 11.08
N SER A 100 2.46 -6.29 10.30
CA SER A 100 1.46 -7.15 9.66
C SER A 100 0.54 -7.91 10.62
N SER A 101 0.88 -8.01 11.90
CA SER A 101 0.02 -8.59 12.93
C SER A 101 -0.78 -7.53 13.71
N GLY A 102 -0.70 -6.25 13.33
CA GLY A 102 -1.33 -5.15 14.06
C GLY A 102 -0.67 -4.85 15.41
N THR A 103 0.59 -5.22 15.60
CA THR A 103 1.36 -4.89 16.81
C THR A 103 2.09 -3.56 16.64
N LEU A 104 2.03 -2.70 17.65
CA LEU A 104 2.74 -1.43 17.67
C LEU A 104 4.25 -1.65 17.80
N VAL A 105 5.01 -0.97 16.94
CA VAL A 105 6.46 -0.93 16.98
C VAL A 105 6.91 0.51 17.13
N THR A 106 7.80 0.73 18.08
CA THR A 106 8.43 2.04 18.39
C THR A 106 9.94 1.84 18.41
N ASN A 107 10.58 1.97 17.25
CA ASN A 107 12.00 1.64 17.11
C ASN A 107 12.78 2.80 16.48
N GLU A 108 14.06 2.85 16.82
CA GLU A 108 15.04 3.78 16.28
C GLU A 108 15.55 3.23 14.94
N TYR A 109 15.40 4.01 13.88
CA TYR A 109 15.93 3.70 12.55
C TYR A 109 16.49 4.99 11.92
N SER A 110 17.05 4.88 10.72
CA SER A 110 17.32 6.04 9.86
C SER A 110 16.14 6.38 8.92
N SER A 111 15.16 5.47 8.82
CA SER A 111 13.95 5.60 8.01
C SER A 111 12.94 4.53 8.45
N PHE A 112 11.67 4.66 8.04
CA PHE A 112 10.76 3.51 8.10
C PHE A 112 11.37 2.29 7.38
N PRO A 113 11.12 1.06 7.87
CA PRO A 113 11.52 -0.15 7.16
C PRO A 113 11.00 -0.19 5.72
N ASP A 114 11.62 -1.02 4.88
CA ASP A 114 11.06 -1.33 3.57
C ASP A 114 9.77 -2.15 3.74
N MET A 115 8.68 -1.69 3.12
CA MET A 115 7.37 -2.36 3.18
C MET A 115 7.33 -3.68 2.40
N ALA A 116 8.20 -3.87 1.41
CA ALA A 116 8.32 -5.12 0.69
C ALA A 116 8.94 -6.23 1.56
N VAL A 117 9.85 -5.84 2.46
CA VAL A 117 10.55 -6.77 3.36
C VAL A 117 9.80 -6.93 4.69
N THR A 118 9.31 -5.82 5.24
CA THR A 118 8.56 -5.78 6.51
C THR A 118 7.23 -5.09 6.26
N PRO A 119 6.16 -5.82 5.93
CA PRO A 119 4.85 -5.22 5.70
C PRO A 119 4.33 -4.50 6.96
N HIS A 120 4.00 -3.21 6.84
CA HIS A 120 3.52 -2.38 7.94
C HIS A 120 2.70 -1.19 7.44
N ILE A 121 2.04 -0.47 8.35
CA ILE A 121 1.49 0.86 8.08
C ILE A 121 2.16 1.91 8.96
N ARG A 122 2.56 3.03 8.35
CA ARG A 122 3.23 4.12 9.04
C ARG A 122 2.22 4.93 9.83
N LEU A 123 2.52 5.19 11.11
CA LEU A 123 1.67 6.01 11.96
C LEU A 123 2.28 7.39 12.17
N ALA A 124 3.50 7.45 12.70
CA ALA A 124 4.16 8.71 13.01
C ALA A 124 5.69 8.58 13.08
N GLN A 125 6.34 9.73 13.07
CA GLN A 125 7.75 9.90 13.41
C GLN A 125 7.84 10.87 14.59
N ALA A 126 8.51 10.46 15.66
CA ALA A 126 8.66 11.27 16.86
C ALA A 126 10.11 11.71 17.08
N ARG A 127 10.29 12.88 17.71
CA ARG A 127 11.56 13.39 18.23
C ARG A 127 11.44 13.59 19.73
N THR A 128 12.44 13.14 20.47
CA THR A 128 12.52 13.24 21.94
C THR A 128 13.82 13.93 22.37
N SER A 129 13.77 14.64 23.48
CA SER A 129 14.90 15.39 24.04
C SER A 129 14.62 15.75 25.49
N GLY A 130 15.59 15.52 26.36
CA GLY A 130 15.50 15.96 27.76
C GLY A 130 14.31 15.38 28.54
N GLY A 131 13.90 14.16 28.23
CA GLY A 131 12.81 13.45 28.89
C GLY A 131 11.41 13.83 28.42
N ASP A 132 11.29 14.51 27.28
CA ASP A 132 10.01 14.94 26.71
C ASP A 132 9.95 14.70 25.19
N ILE A 133 8.73 14.70 24.65
CA ILE A 133 8.49 14.61 23.21
C ILE A 133 8.46 16.02 22.62
N GLU A 134 9.44 16.35 21.78
CA GLU A 134 9.50 17.66 21.11
C GLU A 134 8.54 17.76 19.94
N LEU A 135 8.34 16.66 19.20
CA LEU A 135 7.57 16.65 17.97
C LEU A 135 7.01 15.26 17.67
N ILE A 136 5.74 15.23 17.21
CA ILE A 136 5.13 14.07 16.55
C ILE A 136 4.69 14.49 15.15
N THR A 137 5.29 13.91 14.13
CA THR A 137 4.92 14.09 12.72
C THR A 137 3.97 12.97 12.31
N ASP A 138 2.77 13.31 11.85
CA ASP A 138 1.79 12.34 11.35
C ASP A 138 2.23 11.78 9.99
N CYS A 139 2.41 10.45 9.91
CA CYS A 139 2.84 9.76 8.69
C CYS A 139 1.72 8.93 8.05
N ARG A 140 0.49 8.95 8.60
CA ARG A 140 -0.65 8.17 8.10
C ARG A 140 -1.05 8.59 6.69
N ALA A 141 -0.85 9.87 6.35
CA ALA A 141 -1.19 10.44 5.04
C ALA A 141 -0.56 9.70 3.85
N GLY A 142 0.60 9.03 4.05
CA GLY A 142 1.28 8.26 3.00
C GLY A 142 0.51 7.01 2.52
N HIS A 143 -0.53 6.58 3.24
CA HIS A 143 -1.27 5.33 2.95
C HIS A 143 -2.79 5.51 2.82
N ASN A 144 -3.30 6.76 2.90
CA ASN A 144 -4.72 7.00 3.15
C ASN A 144 -5.63 6.94 1.90
N ILE A 145 -5.07 6.95 0.68
CA ILE A 145 -5.88 6.94 -0.54
C ILE A 145 -5.25 6.00 -1.57
N MET A 146 -5.82 4.81 -1.70
CA MET A 146 -5.62 3.96 -2.87
C MET A 146 -6.82 4.15 -3.79
N LEU A 147 -6.59 4.69 -4.98
CA LEU A 147 -7.61 4.76 -6.03
C LEU A 147 -7.59 3.43 -6.79
N PRO A 148 -8.59 2.53 -6.64
CA PRO A 148 -8.75 1.46 -7.59
C PRO A 148 -9.06 2.07 -8.96
N TYR A 149 -8.43 1.55 -10.00
CA TYR A 149 -8.73 1.90 -11.38
C TYR A 149 -10.03 1.20 -11.81
N GLY A 150 -11.02 1.97 -12.23
CA GLY A 150 -12.30 1.43 -12.72
C GLY A 150 -13.09 0.70 -11.62
N ALA A 151 -13.75 -0.41 -11.98
CA ALA A 151 -14.66 -1.19 -11.12
C ALA A 151 -13.95 -1.97 -9.99
N GLY A 152 -13.08 -1.32 -9.22
CA GLY A 152 -12.51 -1.86 -7.99
C GLY A 152 -11.17 -2.60 -8.13
N GLY A 153 -10.54 -2.63 -9.31
CA GLY A 153 -9.23 -3.27 -9.50
C GLY A 153 -8.06 -2.31 -9.29
N LEU A 154 -6.92 -2.78 -8.79
CA LEU A 154 -5.66 -2.03 -8.87
C LEU A 154 -5.20 -2.03 -10.34
N LYS A 155 -4.74 -0.89 -10.87
CA LYS A 155 -4.15 -0.85 -12.20
C LYS A 155 -2.85 -1.63 -12.14
N LYS A 156 -2.71 -2.66 -12.98
CA LYS A 156 -1.43 -3.35 -13.15
C LYS A 156 -0.41 -2.39 -13.75
N THR A 157 0.76 -2.31 -13.14
CA THR A 157 1.92 -1.64 -13.74
C THR A 157 2.31 -2.42 -14.99
N ILE A 158 2.52 -1.73 -16.11
CA ILE A 158 3.09 -2.33 -17.32
C ILE A 158 4.46 -1.70 -17.57
N GLU A 159 5.48 -2.53 -17.70
CA GLU A 159 6.85 -2.13 -17.97
C GLU A 159 7.31 -2.70 -19.30
N ALA A 160 7.88 -1.84 -20.14
CA ALA A 160 8.44 -2.22 -21.43
C ALA A 160 9.97 -2.34 -21.31
N HIS A 161 10.48 -3.51 -21.66
CA HIS A 161 11.87 -3.88 -21.62
C HIS A 161 12.49 -3.76 -23.02
N THR A 162 13.65 -3.10 -23.08
CA THR A 162 14.47 -2.97 -24.31
C THR A 162 15.79 -3.73 -24.24
N GLY A 163 16.07 -4.36 -23.10
CA GLY A 163 17.20 -5.25 -22.84
C GLY A 163 16.83 -6.24 -21.73
N ASP A 164 17.78 -7.12 -21.39
CA ASP A 164 17.61 -8.12 -20.32
C ASP A 164 17.39 -7.45 -18.96
N ASP A 165 16.62 -8.12 -18.10
CA ASP A 165 16.34 -7.64 -16.74
C ASP A 165 16.14 -8.78 -15.73
N ALA A 166 16.36 -8.50 -14.45
CA ALA A 166 16.14 -9.41 -13.34
C ALA A 166 15.02 -8.88 -12.44
N LEU A 167 13.89 -9.58 -12.44
CA LEU A 167 12.68 -9.15 -11.75
C LEU A 167 12.78 -9.41 -10.25
N ALA A 168 12.23 -8.51 -9.46
CA ALA A 168 12.15 -8.61 -8.01
C ALA A 168 10.75 -9.08 -7.56
N ALA A 169 10.67 -9.86 -6.47
CA ALA A 169 9.39 -10.31 -5.92
C ALA A 169 8.44 -9.15 -5.53
N ALA A 170 8.99 -7.96 -5.25
CA ALA A 170 8.24 -6.74 -4.98
C ALA A 170 7.43 -6.22 -6.18
N GLU A 171 7.79 -6.66 -7.40
CA GLU A 171 7.11 -6.30 -8.64
C GLU A 171 5.93 -7.22 -8.96
N SER A 172 5.57 -8.12 -8.04
CA SER A 172 4.41 -9.00 -8.20
C SER A 172 3.15 -8.25 -8.64
N ASP A 173 2.37 -8.91 -9.51
CA ASP A 173 1.15 -8.41 -10.18
C ASP A 173 1.39 -7.38 -11.31
N SER A 174 2.65 -7.14 -11.68
CA SER A 174 3.03 -6.37 -12.88
C SER A 174 2.84 -7.13 -14.20
N VAL A 175 2.89 -6.38 -15.29
CA VAL A 175 2.98 -6.87 -16.66
C VAL A 175 4.30 -6.42 -17.28
N HIS A 176 5.11 -7.33 -17.77
CA HIS A 176 6.36 -7.04 -18.48
C HIS A 176 6.21 -7.31 -19.97
N SER A 177 6.66 -6.40 -20.83
CA SER A 177 6.63 -6.57 -22.28
C SER A 177 7.96 -6.28 -22.93
N ASN A 178 8.20 -6.81 -24.13
CA ASN A 178 9.39 -6.51 -24.94
C ASN A 178 9.16 -5.32 -25.91
N LEU A 179 8.21 -4.42 -25.61
CA LEU A 179 7.91 -3.29 -26.49
C LEU A 179 9.16 -2.41 -26.70
N GLY A 180 9.54 -2.21 -27.96
CA GLY A 180 10.73 -1.43 -28.33
C GLY A 180 12.03 -2.25 -28.34
N ALA A 181 12.00 -3.55 -28.04
CA ALA A 181 13.14 -4.44 -28.16
C ALA A 181 13.68 -4.48 -29.60
N THR A 182 14.99 -4.32 -29.75
CA THR A 182 15.69 -4.47 -31.03
C THR A 182 16.51 -5.76 -31.11
N ALA A 183 16.65 -6.48 -30.00
CA ALA A 183 17.29 -7.78 -29.90
C ALA A 183 16.45 -8.71 -28.99
N THR A 184 16.87 -9.97 -28.87
CA THR A 184 16.32 -10.90 -27.88
C THR A 184 16.47 -10.33 -26.47
N ILE A 185 15.45 -10.52 -25.64
CA ILE A 185 15.42 -10.10 -24.24
C ILE A 185 15.14 -11.30 -23.35
N THR A 186 15.86 -11.38 -22.24
CA THR A 186 15.66 -12.35 -21.17
C THR A 186 15.24 -11.64 -19.89
N LEU A 187 14.07 -12.01 -19.37
CA LEU A 187 13.58 -11.58 -18.07
C LEU A 187 13.76 -12.72 -17.08
N THR A 188 14.58 -12.50 -16.06
CA THR A 188 14.91 -13.50 -15.05
C THR A 188 13.95 -13.39 -13.87
N LEU A 189 13.30 -14.50 -13.51
CA LEU A 189 12.38 -14.56 -12.37
C LEU A 189 13.15 -14.57 -11.04
N PRO A 190 12.54 -14.09 -9.93
CA PRO A 190 13.18 -14.13 -8.62
C PRO A 190 13.42 -15.58 -8.15
N ALA A 191 14.65 -15.89 -7.73
CA ALA A 191 15.06 -17.23 -7.29
C ALA A 191 14.38 -17.72 -5.98
N SER A 192 13.73 -16.84 -5.23
CA SER A 192 13.04 -17.19 -3.97
C SER A 192 11.77 -16.36 -3.83
N ALA A 193 10.95 -16.35 -4.88
CA ALA A 193 9.66 -15.67 -4.86
C ALA A 193 8.73 -16.28 -3.79
N PRO A 194 8.09 -15.46 -2.93
CA PRO A 194 7.04 -15.94 -2.05
C PRO A 194 5.91 -16.64 -2.82
N VAL A 195 5.27 -17.64 -2.20
CA VAL A 195 4.13 -18.34 -2.78
C VAL A 195 3.04 -17.33 -3.15
N GLY A 196 2.56 -17.41 -4.40
CA GLY A 196 1.56 -16.49 -4.93
C GLY A 196 2.11 -15.23 -5.58
N THR A 197 3.44 -15.04 -5.66
CA THR A 197 4.01 -14.01 -6.54
C THR A 197 3.56 -14.25 -7.98
N VAL A 198 3.04 -13.21 -8.64
CA VAL A 198 2.47 -13.29 -9.99
C VAL A 198 3.23 -12.39 -10.94
N PHE A 199 3.60 -12.90 -12.12
CA PHE A 199 4.07 -12.07 -13.22
C PHE A 199 3.28 -12.35 -14.49
N SER A 200 3.01 -11.32 -15.27
CA SER A 200 2.41 -11.44 -16.60
C SER A 200 3.37 -10.93 -17.66
N PHE A 201 3.51 -11.66 -18.74
CA PHE A 201 4.42 -11.36 -19.84
C PHE A 201 3.62 -11.17 -21.12
N ALA A 202 4.02 -10.20 -21.94
CA ALA A 202 3.38 -9.93 -23.21
C ALA A 202 4.41 -9.60 -24.30
N VAL A 203 4.35 -10.32 -25.42
CA VAL A 203 5.16 -10.03 -26.59
C VAL A 203 4.51 -8.89 -27.39
N GLN A 204 5.19 -7.76 -27.49
CA GLN A 204 4.78 -6.55 -28.20
C GLN A 204 5.78 -6.09 -29.28
N ALA A 205 6.97 -6.70 -29.35
CA ALA A 205 7.89 -6.62 -30.47
C ALA A 205 8.16 -8.03 -31.04
N THR A 206 8.55 -8.12 -32.31
CA THR A 206 8.84 -9.40 -32.99
C THR A 206 10.12 -10.09 -32.50
N GLN A 207 10.85 -9.48 -31.58
CA GLN A 207 12.04 -10.07 -30.99
C GLN A 207 11.66 -11.13 -29.96
N GLU A 208 12.53 -12.12 -29.79
CA GLU A 208 12.29 -13.18 -28.83
C GLU A 208 12.32 -12.62 -27.40
N LEU A 209 11.24 -12.86 -26.65
CA LEU A 209 11.14 -12.64 -25.22
C LEU A 209 11.33 -13.98 -24.52
N ARG A 210 12.32 -14.09 -23.65
CA ARG A 210 12.65 -15.27 -22.86
C ARG A 210 12.34 -15.00 -21.39
N ILE A 211 11.69 -15.96 -20.74
CA ILE A 211 11.40 -15.93 -19.30
C ILE A 211 12.23 -17.03 -18.66
N ASP A 212 13.27 -16.62 -17.93
CA ASP A 212 14.22 -17.51 -17.28
C ASP A 212 13.83 -17.74 -15.82
N PRO A 213 13.53 -18.97 -15.38
CA PRO A 213 13.23 -19.27 -13.98
C PRO A 213 14.46 -19.34 -13.06
N GLY A 214 15.67 -19.10 -13.57
CA GLY A 214 16.90 -19.29 -12.83
C GLY A 214 17.14 -20.78 -12.60
N THR A 215 17.09 -21.24 -11.35
CA THR A 215 17.24 -22.68 -11.02
C THR A 215 15.91 -23.43 -10.84
N ALA A 216 14.80 -22.71 -10.98
CA ALA A 216 13.46 -23.25 -10.79
C ALA A 216 12.91 -23.87 -12.08
N THR A 217 11.72 -24.46 -11.98
CA THR A 217 10.99 -25.00 -13.13
C THR A 217 9.80 -24.12 -13.48
N ILE A 218 9.57 -23.86 -14.78
CA ILE A 218 8.28 -23.34 -15.27
C ILE A 218 7.42 -24.53 -15.68
N ARG A 219 6.39 -24.83 -14.89
CA ARG A 219 5.42 -25.90 -15.11
C ARG A 219 4.43 -25.49 -16.20
N ASP A 220 4.84 -25.68 -17.45
CA ASP A 220 4.03 -25.45 -18.65
C ASP A 220 3.85 -26.75 -19.46
N ASP A 221 2.91 -26.75 -20.40
CA ASP A 221 2.74 -27.87 -21.35
C ASP A 221 3.83 -27.91 -22.45
N SER A 222 4.60 -26.84 -22.62
CA SER A 222 5.73 -26.75 -23.56
C SER A 222 7.04 -27.38 -23.05
N GLY A 223 7.03 -27.94 -21.83
CA GLY A 223 8.19 -28.49 -21.14
C GLY A 223 8.20 -28.08 -19.67
N GLN A 224 8.93 -28.81 -18.83
CA GLN A 224 9.06 -28.52 -17.39
C GLN A 224 10.46 -28.87 -16.91
N THR A 225 11.46 -28.60 -17.74
CA THR A 225 12.85 -28.87 -17.38
C THR A 225 13.35 -27.72 -16.50
N ALA A 226 13.96 -28.04 -15.35
CA ALA A 226 14.60 -27.03 -14.52
C ALA A 226 15.67 -26.27 -15.30
N ASP A 227 15.87 -25.00 -14.97
CA ASP A 227 16.88 -24.11 -15.55
C ASP A 227 16.65 -23.79 -17.04
N LYS A 228 15.49 -24.15 -17.60
CA LYS A 228 15.13 -23.89 -18.99
C LYS A 228 14.14 -22.74 -19.09
N TYR A 229 14.50 -21.74 -19.89
CA TYR A 229 13.62 -20.60 -20.14
C TYR A 229 12.42 -20.98 -21.03
N LYS A 230 11.36 -20.18 -20.95
CA LYS A 230 10.26 -20.18 -21.94
C LYS A 230 10.40 -19.00 -22.87
N SER A 231 10.24 -19.20 -24.17
CA SER A 231 10.33 -18.10 -25.14
C SER A 231 9.15 -18.01 -26.10
N ALA A 232 8.90 -16.80 -26.56
CA ALA A 232 7.95 -16.48 -27.62
C ALA A 232 8.44 -15.24 -28.39
N ASN A 233 8.10 -15.16 -29.68
CA ASN A 233 8.45 -14.03 -30.56
C ASN A 233 7.26 -13.51 -31.37
N ALA A 234 6.08 -14.11 -31.21
CA ALA A 234 4.86 -13.70 -31.89
C ALA A 234 4.17 -12.59 -31.09
N ILE A 235 4.00 -11.40 -31.69
CA ILE A 235 3.26 -10.29 -31.08
C ILE A 235 1.87 -10.76 -30.67
N GLY A 236 1.48 -10.45 -29.43
CA GLY A 236 0.22 -10.86 -28.82
C GLY A 236 0.30 -12.18 -28.03
N ALA A 237 1.42 -12.91 -28.09
CA ALA A 237 1.66 -14.01 -27.18
C ALA A 237 1.79 -13.47 -25.73
N SER A 238 1.18 -14.17 -24.78
CA SER A 238 1.24 -13.81 -23.37
C SER A 238 1.34 -15.03 -22.47
N LEU A 239 1.92 -14.85 -21.29
CA LEU A 239 2.13 -15.88 -20.30
C LEU A 239 1.96 -15.29 -18.91
N THR A 240 1.16 -15.90 -18.05
CA THR A 240 1.05 -15.53 -16.63
C THR A 240 1.54 -16.68 -15.78
N LEU A 241 2.52 -16.38 -14.93
CA LEU A 241 3.18 -17.32 -14.04
C LEU A 241 2.87 -16.96 -12.58
N VAL A 242 2.68 -17.99 -11.76
CA VAL A 242 2.48 -17.85 -10.31
C VAL A 242 3.47 -18.75 -9.58
N ALA A 243 4.22 -18.20 -8.63
CA ALA A 243 5.12 -18.96 -7.78
C ALA A 243 4.32 -19.92 -6.88
N ASP A 244 4.71 -21.19 -6.85
CA ASP A 244 4.10 -22.21 -6.01
C ASP A 244 4.89 -22.48 -4.73
N SER A 245 4.38 -23.38 -3.88
CA SER A 245 5.00 -23.71 -2.59
C SER A 245 6.31 -24.50 -2.68
N ALA A 246 6.68 -24.99 -3.87
CA ALA A 246 7.94 -25.68 -4.11
C ALA A 246 9.06 -24.73 -4.60
N GLY A 247 8.75 -23.45 -4.82
CA GLY A 247 9.67 -22.50 -5.44
C GLY A 247 9.70 -22.60 -6.97
N ASP A 248 8.77 -23.36 -7.56
CA ASP A 248 8.57 -23.44 -9.01
C ASP A 248 7.49 -22.44 -9.46
N TRP A 249 7.33 -22.31 -10.78
CA TRP A 249 6.36 -21.41 -11.39
C TRP A 249 5.28 -22.19 -12.14
N ALA A 250 4.02 -21.99 -11.78
CA ALA A 250 2.88 -22.56 -12.48
C ALA A 250 2.36 -21.61 -13.56
N THR A 251 2.17 -22.10 -14.78
CA THR A 251 1.45 -21.36 -15.82
C THR A 251 -0.06 -21.37 -15.53
N VAL A 252 -0.63 -20.20 -15.26
CA VAL A 252 -2.08 -20.07 -14.96
C VAL A 252 -2.88 -19.46 -16.10
N ALA A 253 -2.21 -18.76 -17.02
CA ALA A 253 -2.81 -18.27 -18.26
C ALA A 253 -1.73 -18.23 -19.36
N LYS A 254 -2.12 -18.61 -20.58
CA LYS A 254 -1.23 -18.59 -21.73
C LYS A 254 -2.01 -18.26 -23.00
N ASN A 255 -1.44 -17.42 -23.84
CA ASN A 255 -1.91 -17.13 -25.18
C ASN A 255 -0.75 -17.18 -26.18
N GLY A 256 -0.99 -17.69 -27.38
CA GLY A 256 0.05 -17.90 -28.38
C GLY A 256 0.94 -19.11 -28.09
N THR A 257 1.97 -19.28 -28.90
CA THR A 257 2.94 -20.39 -28.77
C THR A 257 4.13 -19.94 -27.95
N TRP A 258 4.39 -20.68 -26.87
CA TRP A 258 5.60 -20.59 -26.06
C TRP A 258 6.36 -21.90 -26.15
N THR A 259 7.69 -21.82 -26.23
CA THR A 259 8.57 -22.99 -26.35
C THR A 259 9.57 -23.01 -25.21
N GLU A 260 9.94 -24.21 -24.74
CA GLU A 260 11.11 -24.39 -23.87
C GLU A 260 12.41 -24.28 -24.68
N GLU A 261 13.48 -23.84 -24.03
CA GLU A 261 14.83 -23.95 -24.57
C GLU A 261 15.15 -25.43 -24.92
N ALA A 262 15.79 -25.63 -26.08
CA ALA A 262 16.17 -26.95 -26.59
C ALA A 262 17.28 -27.64 -25.77
#